data_AF-A0A7J0AFX7-F1
#
_entry.id   AF-A0A7J0AFX7-F1
#
_cell.length_a   1.000
_cell.length_b   1.000
_cell.length_c   1.000
_cell.angle_alpha   90.00
_cell.angle_beta   90.00
_cell.angle_gamma   90.00
#
_symmetry.space_group_name_H-M   'P 1'
#
loop_
_entity.id
_entity.type
_entity.pdbx_description
1 polymer ?
#
loop_
_entity_poly.entity_id
_entity_poly.type
_entity_poly.pdbx_seq_one_letter_code
_entity_poly.pdbx_strand_id
1 'polypeptide(L)'
;MRELDAEGKPRSETFRSETGLREFVQYIDSNKESLINDVIDLTTEKQGIPVEVALTYNTTSNENIYSFVNNINTIEGGTHLTGFRRGLTSTLKKYAEDNNLLKNAKVEIASDDFRDGLTAVISVKVMEPQFEGQTKTKLGNNEVIGAVQTSVSEALRNYLEEHPKEAKVIVEKVVLAAQARHAALAARQKVLRKSPLFGAGLPGKLTDCSSRTAEDCEIFLVEGDSAGGTAKQARDRRFQAVLPLRGKILNVEKAMDHRIFDNQEITSLFRALRVSIGTEDDPKAPNLSKLAYHKVIIMTDADVDGAHIATLLMTFFFRRMRPLIEQGYLYLASPPLYKCKMGKNEEYCWNDMQVQQFIARFGERTNVQRYKGLGEMSDEELRTTTMGPEHRILKQVRISDAAEADRVFSMLMGEDVAPRRDFIEANATYATIDA
;
A
#
# COMPACT_ATOMS: atom_id res chain seq x y z
N MET A 1 -16.24 -24.58 -2.54
CA MET A 1 -16.76 -24.79 -1.16
C MET A 1 -15.53 -25.06 -0.30
N ARG A 2 -15.05 -23.99 0.35
CA ARG A 2 -15.11 -23.71 1.80
C ARG A 2 -13.95 -24.41 2.50
N GLU A 3 -12.93 -23.62 2.82
CA GLU A 3 -11.88 -23.98 3.76
C GLU A 3 -12.52 -24.71 4.95
N LEU A 4 -12.04 -25.93 5.18
CA LEU A 4 -12.41 -26.71 6.34
C LEU A 4 -11.50 -26.27 7.48
N ASP A 5 -12.06 -26.13 8.68
CA ASP A 5 -11.23 -25.98 9.88
C ASP A 5 -10.44 -27.26 10.18
N ALA A 6 -9.61 -27.23 11.22
CA ALA A 6 -8.81 -28.38 11.66
C ALA A 6 -9.66 -29.62 12.02
N GLU A 7 -10.97 -29.45 12.21
CA GLU A 7 -11.93 -30.48 12.58
C GLU A 7 -12.79 -30.95 11.40
N GLY A 8 -12.50 -30.49 10.19
CA GLY A 8 -13.19 -30.90 8.96
C GLY A 8 -14.59 -30.29 8.81
N LYS A 9 -14.94 -29.25 9.57
CA LYS A 9 -16.20 -28.54 9.42
C LYS A 9 -16.04 -27.36 8.45
N PRO A 10 -17.09 -27.03 7.66
CA PRO A 10 -17.07 -25.83 6.85
C PRO A 10 -16.95 -24.60 7.74
N ARG A 11 -15.93 -23.77 7.49
CA ARG A 11 -15.79 -22.48 8.18
C ARG A 11 -17.09 -21.68 8.06
N SER A 12 -17.62 -21.23 9.19
CA SER A 12 -18.83 -20.42 9.28
C SER A 12 -18.60 -19.22 10.19
N GLU A 13 -19.04 -18.05 9.77
CA GLU A 13 -18.94 -16.81 10.55
C GLU A 13 -20.35 -16.22 10.69
N THR A 14 -20.65 -15.67 11.87
CA THR A 14 -21.94 -15.02 12.18
C THR A 14 -21.67 -13.58 12.56
N PHE A 15 -22.34 -12.64 11.88
CA PHE A 15 -22.19 -11.21 12.11
C PHE A 15 -23.45 -10.63 12.75
N ARG A 16 -23.28 -9.88 13.83
CA ARG A 16 -24.33 -9.12 14.53
C ARG A 16 -23.71 -7.83 15.05
N SER A 17 -24.43 -6.72 14.87
CA SER A 17 -24.04 -5.43 15.43
C SER A 17 -25.18 -4.85 16.24
N GLU A 18 -24.89 -4.29 17.42
CA GLU A 18 -25.89 -3.71 18.32
C GLU A 18 -25.85 -2.18 18.29
N THR A 19 -24.66 -1.59 18.19
CA THR A 19 -24.45 -0.14 18.19
C THR A 19 -24.18 0.47 16.81
N GLY A 20 -24.33 -0.32 15.74
CA GLY A 20 -24.32 0.17 14.37
C GLY A 20 -22.97 0.72 13.92
N LEU A 21 -22.93 1.98 13.45
CA LEU A 21 -21.72 2.57 12.86
C LEU A 21 -20.55 2.66 13.85
N ARG A 22 -20.83 2.75 15.16
CA ARG A 22 -19.81 2.79 16.20
C ARG A 22 -18.95 1.53 16.19
N GLU A 23 -19.58 0.36 16.27
CA GLU A 23 -18.92 -0.94 16.15
C GLU A 23 -18.21 -1.09 14.81
N PHE A 24 -18.79 -0.53 13.73
CA PHE A 24 -18.16 -0.63 12.43
C PHE A 24 -16.83 0.14 12.36
N VAL A 25 -16.78 1.36 12.91
CA VAL A 25 -15.53 2.12 13.04
C VAL A 25 -14.53 1.37 13.92
N GLN A 26 -14.96 0.84 15.08
CA GLN A 26 -14.09 0.05 15.96
C GLN A 26 -13.52 -1.18 15.25
N TYR A 27 -14.34 -1.88 14.46
CA TYR A 27 -13.91 -3.03 13.68
C TYR A 27 -12.85 -2.65 12.64
N ILE A 28 -13.08 -1.57 11.88
CA ILE A 28 -12.13 -1.10 10.85
C ILE A 28 -10.82 -0.58 11.47
N ASP A 29 -10.91 0.08 12.63
CA ASP A 29 -9.77 0.70 13.29
C ASP A 29 -9.04 -0.22 14.29
N SER A 30 -9.54 -1.44 14.49
CA SER A 30 -9.07 -2.41 15.51
C SER A 30 -7.57 -2.72 15.48
N ASN A 31 -6.93 -2.61 14.31
CA ASN A 31 -5.49 -2.88 14.13
C ASN A 31 -4.62 -1.61 14.21
N LYS A 32 -5.19 -0.47 14.63
CA LYS A 32 -4.51 0.83 14.70
C LYS A 32 -4.56 1.36 16.13
N GLU A 33 -3.51 2.05 16.55
CA GLU A 33 -3.47 2.69 17.85
C GLU A 33 -4.40 3.92 17.84
N SER A 34 -5.49 3.84 18.61
CA SER A 34 -6.47 4.91 18.71
C SER A 34 -5.88 6.14 19.41
N LEU A 35 -6.16 7.31 18.86
CA LEU A 35 -5.73 8.60 19.39
C LEU A 35 -6.70 9.12 20.47
N ILE A 36 -7.96 8.71 20.39
CA ILE A 36 -9.02 9.06 21.33
C ILE A 36 -9.65 7.81 21.94
N ASN A 37 -10.18 7.93 23.17
CA ASN A 37 -10.63 6.75 23.93
C ASN A 37 -11.95 6.17 23.41
N ASP A 38 -12.80 6.98 22.79
CA ASP A 38 -14.13 6.56 22.31
C ASP A 38 -14.39 7.09 20.91
N VAL A 39 -15.25 6.37 20.18
CA VAL A 39 -15.70 6.76 18.83
C VAL A 39 -16.70 7.89 18.95
N ILE A 40 -16.46 8.94 18.15
CA ILE A 40 -17.36 10.08 18.03
C ILE A 40 -18.55 9.65 17.19
N ASP A 41 -19.71 9.56 17.82
CA ASP A 41 -20.97 9.11 17.23
C ASP A 41 -21.95 10.28 17.13
N LEU A 42 -22.31 10.65 15.91
CA LEU A 42 -23.09 11.83 15.58
C LEU A 42 -24.34 11.39 14.84
N THR A 43 -25.50 11.48 15.50
CA THR A 43 -26.80 11.22 14.88
C THR A 43 -27.61 12.51 14.87
N THR A 44 -27.99 12.97 13.68
CA THR A 44 -28.73 14.23 13.51
C THR A 44 -29.67 14.16 12.31
N GLU A 45 -30.64 15.05 12.27
CA GLU A 45 -31.53 15.23 11.11
C GLU A 45 -31.59 16.71 10.75
N LYS A 46 -31.28 17.04 9.50
CA LYS A 46 -31.42 18.41 8.97
C LYS A 46 -32.08 18.36 7.62
N GLN A 47 -33.04 19.27 7.39
CA GLN A 47 -33.76 19.37 6.12
C GLN A 47 -34.44 18.06 5.69
N GLY A 48 -34.90 17.24 6.66
CA GLY A 48 -35.52 15.94 6.40
C GLY A 48 -34.56 14.85 5.93
N ILE A 49 -33.25 15.08 6.07
CA ILE A 49 -32.20 14.11 5.74
C ILE A 49 -31.57 13.63 7.07
N PRO A 50 -31.84 12.37 7.47
CA PRO A 50 -31.12 11.74 8.57
C PRO A 50 -29.65 11.51 8.19
N VAL A 51 -28.75 11.96 9.07
CA VAL A 51 -27.30 11.85 8.95
C VAL A 51 -26.75 11.17 10.19
N GLU A 52 -26.11 10.03 9.98
CA GLU A 52 -25.44 9.24 11.00
C GLU A 52 -23.96 9.14 10.64
N VAL A 53 -23.08 9.55 11.55
CA VAL A 53 -21.63 9.54 11.33
C VAL A 53 -20.94 9.02 12.57
N ALA A 54 -20.13 7.98 12.39
CA ALA A 54 -19.18 7.54 13.41
C ALA A 54 -17.76 7.83 12.93
N LEU A 55 -16.89 8.38 13.80
CA LEU A 55 -15.49 8.64 13.45
C LEU A 55 -14.56 8.51 14.64
N THR A 56 -13.30 8.16 14.35
CA THR A 56 -12.19 8.17 15.30
C THR A 56 -10.92 8.67 14.62
N TYR A 57 -9.94 9.06 15.43
CA TYR A 57 -8.58 9.34 14.99
C TYR A 57 -7.63 8.27 15.53
N ASN A 58 -6.62 7.93 14.75
CA ASN A 58 -5.53 7.04 15.12
C ASN A 58 -4.17 7.68 14.84
N THR A 59 -3.10 6.99 15.26
CA THR A 59 -1.73 7.50 15.11
C THR A 59 -1.19 7.42 13.68
N THR A 60 -1.85 6.69 12.76
CA THR A 60 -1.43 6.55 11.37
C THR A 60 -1.62 7.83 10.56
N SER A 61 -1.14 7.86 9.31
CA SER A 61 -1.32 8.99 8.39
C SER A 61 -2.28 8.68 7.23
N ASN A 62 -3.04 7.58 7.33
CA ASN A 62 -3.99 7.19 6.29
C ASN A 62 -5.40 7.71 6.61
N GLU A 63 -6.11 8.20 5.58
CA GLU A 63 -7.53 8.55 5.64
C GLU A 63 -8.36 7.34 5.21
N ASN A 64 -9.26 6.86 6.07
CA ASN A 64 -10.16 5.74 5.80
C ASN A 64 -11.61 6.19 5.97
N ILE A 65 -12.27 6.60 4.89
CA ILE A 65 -13.67 7.03 4.93
C ILE A 65 -14.54 6.08 4.12
N TYR A 66 -15.55 5.53 4.77
CA TYR A 66 -16.60 4.72 4.15
C TYR A 66 -17.89 5.51 4.14
N SER A 67 -18.57 5.54 2.99
CA SER A 67 -19.74 6.38 2.81
C SER A 67 -20.91 5.60 2.21
N PHE A 68 -22.09 5.82 2.77
CA PHE A 68 -23.30 5.07 2.46
C PHE A 68 -24.48 6.01 2.26
N VAL A 69 -25.31 5.70 1.26
CA VAL A 69 -26.59 6.36 1.02
C VAL A 69 -27.66 5.28 0.96
N ASN A 70 -28.65 5.32 1.85
CA ASN A 70 -29.70 4.30 1.92
C ASN A 70 -29.13 2.85 1.97
N ASN A 71 -28.09 2.62 2.77
CA ASN A 71 -27.34 1.36 2.89
C ASN A 71 -26.56 0.90 1.63
N ILE A 72 -26.45 1.75 0.60
CA ILE A 72 -25.63 1.49 -0.58
C ILE A 72 -24.28 2.17 -0.39
N ASN A 73 -23.19 1.42 -0.53
CA ASN A 73 -21.83 1.95 -0.47
C ASN A 73 -21.54 2.83 -1.70
N THR A 74 -21.21 4.09 -1.46
CA THR A 74 -20.78 5.04 -2.50
C THR A 74 -19.26 5.06 -2.59
N ILE A 75 -18.72 4.13 -3.38
CA ILE A 75 -17.27 3.91 -3.54
C ILE A 75 -16.56 5.15 -4.13
N GLU A 76 -17.24 5.89 -5.01
CA GLU A 76 -16.74 7.13 -5.60
C GLU A 76 -17.10 8.38 -4.75
N GLY A 77 -17.74 8.19 -3.60
CA GLY A 77 -18.16 9.25 -2.70
C GLY A 77 -19.38 10.02 -3.20
N GLY A 78 -19.31 11.35 -3.20
CA GLY A 78 -20.41 12.20 -3.64
C GLY A 78 -20.62 13.43 -2.78
N THR A 79 -21.82 14.00 -2.89
CA THR A 79 -22.20 15.24 -2.22
C THR A 79 -22.21 15.14 -0.68
N HIS A 80 -22.68 14.02 -0.12
CA HIS A 80 -22.61 13.73 1.31
C HIS A 80 -21.19 13.68 1.85
N LEU A 81 -20.28 12.98 1.16
CA LEU A 81 -18.86 12.93 1.54
C LEU A 81 -18.22 14.33 1.50
N THR A 82 -18.57 15.13 0.48
CA THR A 82 -18.10 16.51 0.36
C THR A 82 -18.60 17.39 1.51
N GLY A 83 -19.87 17.24 1.88
CA GLY A 83 -20.47 17.92 3.05
C GLY A 83 -19.77 17.54 4.35
N PHE A 84 -19.52 16.25 4.58
CA PHE A 84 -18.79 15.76 5.75
C PHE A 84 -17.39 16.36 5.84
N ARG A 85 -16.61 16.30 4.75
CA ARG A 85 -15.25 16.85 4.71
C ARG A 85 -15.22 18.35 5.05
N ARG A 86 -16.17 19.13 4.50
CA ARG A 86 -16.29 20.56 4.81
C ARG A 86 -16.68 20.80 6.26
N GLY A 87 -17.64 20.04 6.79
CA GLY A 87 -18.10 20.13 8.17
C GLY A 87 -16.98 19.83 9.17
N LEU A 88 -16.26 18.73 8.96
CA LEU A 88 -15.13 18.32 9.78
C LEU A 88 -14.01 19.38 9.79
N THR A 89 -13.50 19.76 8.61
CA THR A 89 -12.37 20.70 8.50
C THR A 89 -12.71 22.08 9.07
N SER A 90 -13.87 22.63 8.75
CA SER A 90 -14.25 23.98 9.22
C SER A 90 -14.44 24.04 10.73
N THR A 91 -15.00 22.98 11.32
CA THR A 91 -15.28 22.91 12.77
C THR A 91 -14.00 22.74 13.57
N LEU A 92 -13.14 21.79 13.18
CA LEU A 92 -11.84 21.59 13.84
C LEU A 92 -10.93 22.81 13.70
N LYS A 93 -10.90 23.43 12.51
CA LYS A 93 -10.10 24.63 12.28
C LYS A 93 -10.56 25.78 13.18
N LYS A 94 -11.86 26.04 13.21
CA LYS A 94 -12.42 27.11 14.06
C LYS A 94 -12.14 26.85 15.54
N TYR A 95 -12.37 25.63 16.02
CA TYR A 95 -12.06 25.25 17.40
C TYR A 95 -10.58 25.47 17.74
N ALA A 96 -9.67 25.11 16.84
CA ALA A 96 -8.24 25.28 17.03
C ALA A 96 -7.79 26.76 17.03
N GLU A 97 -8.43 27.60 16.21
CA GLU A 97 -8.21 29.06 16.17
C GLU A 97 -8.71 29.72 17.46
N ASP A 98 -9.96 29.45 17.85
CA ASP A 98 -10.60 30.02 19.05
C ASP A 98 -9.81 29.65 20.33
N ASN A 99 -9.27 28.44 20.39
CA ASN A 99 -8.47 27.94 21.52
C ASN A 99 -6.95 28.18 21.38
N ASN A 100 -6.51 28.95 20.38
CA ASN A 100 -5.09 29.28 20.16
C ASN A 100 -4.14 28.07 20.00
N LEU A 101 -4.65 26.93 19.55
CA LEU A 101 -3.91 25.66 19.46
C LEU A 101 -2.97 25.60 18.25
N LEU A 102 -3.14 26.49 17.26
CA LEU A 102 -2.36 26.49 16.01
C LEU A 102 -1.02 27.25 16.10
N LYS A 103 -0.73 27.92 17.22
CA LYS A 103 0.47 28.78 17.38
C LYS A 103 1.80 28.06 17.11
N ASN A 104 1.86 26.77 17.43
CA ASN A 104 3.07 25.97 17.30
C ASN A 104 3.27 25.36 15.91
N ALA A 105 2.28 25.46 15.01
CA ALA A 105 2.39 24.87 13.68
C ALA A 105 3.55 25.47 12.89
N LYS A 106 3.73 26.80 12.93
CA LYS A 106 4.73 27.56 12.16
C LYS A 106 4.71 27.29 10.63
N VAL A 107 3.67 26.61 10.16
CA VAL A 107 3.45 26.22 8.77
C VAL A 107 1.96 26.37 8.44
N GLU A 108 1.65 26.53 7.15
CA GLU A 108 0.26 26.59 6.69
C GLU A 108 -0.42 25.21 6.82
N ILE A 109 -1.58 25.16 7.46
CA ILE A 109 -2.39 23.94 7.62
C ILE A 109 -3.41 23.87 6.48
N ALA A 110 -3.34 22.79 5.71
CA ALA A 110 -4.26 22.51 4.61
C ALA A 110 -5.47 21.70 5.11
N SER A 111 -6.57 21.73 4.36
CA SER A 111 -7.78 20.97 4.68
C SER A 111 -7.54 19.47 4.83
N ASP A 112 -6.55 18.93 4.12
CA ASP A 112 -6.17 17.52 4.14
C ASP A 112 -5.50 17.09 5.44
N ASP A 113 -4.83 18.02 6.14
CA ASP A 113 -4.15 17.69 7.40
C ASP A 113 -5.15 17.33 8.51
N PHE A 114 -6.39 17.84 8.41
CA PHE A 114 -7.47 17.51 9.33
C PHE A 114 -8.00 16.08 9.16
N ARG A 115 -7.60 15.38 8.10
CA ARG A 115 -8.03 14.00 7.81
C ARG A 115 -6.90 12.99 8.01
N ASP A 116 -5.72 13.44 8.45
CA ASP A 116 -4.59 12.56 8.78
C ASP A 116 -4.95 11.64 9.95
N GLY A 117 -4.92 10.32 9.70
CA GLY A 117 -5.27 9.32 10.71
C GLY A 117 -6.76 9.23 11.01
N LEU A 118 -7.63 9.79 10.16
CA LEU A 118 -9.09 9.72 10.33
C LEU A 118 -9.63 8.38 9.82
N THR A 119 -10.41 7.70 10.65
CA THR A 119 -11.29 6.61 10.24
C THR A 119 -12.74 7.01 10.49
N ALA A 120 -13.57 7.04 9.44
CA ALA A 120 -14.96 7.49 9.54
C ALA A 120 -15.91 6.64 8.70
N VAL A 121 -17.12 6.44 9.20
CA VAL A 121 -18.24 5.85 8.47
C VAL A 121 -19.39 6.85 8.45
N ILE A 122 -19.88 7.16 7.25
CA ILE A 122 -20.93 8.16 7.00
C ILE A 122 -22.13 7.43 6.39
N SER A 123 -23.30 7.53 7.01
CA SER A 123 -24.55 7.00 6.48
C SER A 123 -25.59 8.11 6.39
N VAL A 124 -26.15 8.32 5.19
CA VAL A 124 -27.23 9.28 4.98
C VAL A 124 -28.45 8.60 4.39
N LYS A 125 -29.63 9.07 4.80
CA LYS A 125 -30.91 8.62 4.25
C LYS A 125 -31.53 9.72 3.40
N VAL A 126 -31.65 9.47 2.10
CA VAL A 126 -32.14 10.45 1.11
C VAL A 126 -33.39 9.88 0.45
N MET A 127 -34.49 10.63 0.43
CA MET A 127 -35.76 10.17 -0.16
C MET A 127 -35.64 9.90 -1.66
N GLU A 128 -35.06 10.84 -2.41
CA GLU A 128 -34.90 10.76 -3.87
C GLU A 128 -33.41 10.88 -4.24
N PRO A 129 -32.62 9.81 -4.04
CA PRO A 129 -31.19 9.85 -4.31
C PRO A 129 -30.94 9.85 -5.82
N GLN A 130 -30.21 10.86 -6.29
CA GLN A 130 -29.71 11.00 -7.64
C GLN A 130 -28.24 10.57 -7.66
N PHE A 131 -27.92 9.55 -8.46
CA PHE A 131 -26.55 9.06 -8.62
C PHE A 131 -25.97 9.52 -9.95
N GLU A 132 -24.67 9.85 -9.96
CA GLU A 132 -23.93 10.05 -11.20
C GLU A 132 -23.58 8.70 -11.83
N GLY A 133 -23.87 8.52 -13.12
CA GLY A 133 -23.53 7.31 -13.87
C GLY A 133 -24.51 6.13 -13.69
N GLN A 134 -24.18 5.00 -14.31
CA GLN A 134 -25.03 3.79 -14.34
C GLN A 134 -24.86 2.92 -13.09
N THR A 135 -23.65 2.89 -12.54
CA THR A 135 -23.34 2.25 -11.25
C THR A 135 -23.69 3.26 -10.16
N LYS A 136 -24.51 2.89 -9.17
CA LYS A 136 -24.95 3.78 -8.07
C LYS A 136 -23.81 4.06 -7.07
N THR A 137 -22.69 4.59 -7.57
CA THR A 137 -21.40 4.68 -6.86
C THR A 137 -21.11 6.09 -6.35
N LYS A 138 -21.76 7.12 -6.89
CA LYS A 138 -21.54 8.53 -6.53
C LYS A 138 -22.85 9.31 -6.38
N LEU A 139 -23.07 9.96 -5.24
CA LEU A 139 -24.26 10.78 -4.97
C LEU A 139 -24.13 12.19 -5.57
N GLY A 140 -25.18 12.67 -6.24
CA GLY A 140 -25.24 13.97 -6.93
C GLY A 140 -26.22 15.02 -6.35
N ASN A 141 -26.99 14.68 -5.31
CA ASN A 141 -27.93 15.63 -4.67
C ASN A 141 -27.18 16.79 -3.97
N ASN A 142 -27.24 18.01 -4.52
CA ASN A 142 -26.48 19.16 -3.99
C ASN A 142 -26.97 19.64 -2.62
N GLU A 143 -28.26 19.50 -2.34
CA GLU A 143 -28.90 19.82 -1.06
C GLU A 143 -28.30 19.02 0.10
N VAL A 144 -27.82 17.80 -0.17
CA VAL A 144 -27.20 16.92 0.84
C VAL A 144 -25.89 17.50 1.36
N ILE A 145 -25.16 18.30 0.56
CA ILE A 145 -23.90 18.94 1.00
C ILE A 145 -24.16 19.82 2.22
N GLY A 146 -25.15 20.70 2.13
CA GLY A 146 -25.48 21.67 3.18
C GLY A 146 -26.06 20.99 4.42
N ALA A 147 -26.92 20.00 4.22
CA ALA A 147 -27.52 19.22 5.32
C ALA A 147 -26.45 18.47 6.12
N VAL A 148 -25.55 17.73 5.46
CA VAL A 148 -24.48 16.97 6.12
C VAL A 148 -23.45 17.91 6.76
N GLN A 149 -23.03 18.96 6.07
CA GLN A 149 -22.06 19.92 6.61
C GLN A 149 -22.56 20.54 7.91
N THR A 150 -23.81 21.03 7.93
CA THR A 150 -24.39 21.68 9.12
C THR A 150 -24.56 20.70 10.27
N SER A 151 -25.05 19.49 9.96
CA SER A 151 -25.23 18.38 10.90
C SER A 151 -23.93 18.01 11.61
N VAL A 152 -22.89 17.74 10.81
CA VAL A 152 -21.56 17.38 11.32
C VAL A 152 -20.95 18.54 12.10
N SER A 153 -21.04 19.77 11.61
CA SER A 153 -20.47 20.93 12.31
C SER A 153 -21.10 21.18 13.68
N GLU A 154 -22.42 21.06 13.79
CA GLU A 154 -23.12 21.27 15.05
C GLU A 154 -22.78 20.19 16.07
N ALA A 155 -22.90 18.92 15.68
CA ALA A 155 -22.67 17.79 16.57
C ALA A 155 -21.19 17.67 16.97
N LEU A 156 -20.27 17.84 16.02
CA LEU A 156 -18.84 17.81 16.30
C LEU A 156 -18.41 18.98 17.19
N ARG A 157 -18.96 20.19 16.98
CA ARG A 157 -18.66 21.32 17.87
C ARG A 157 -19.06 21.00 19.31
N ASN A 158 -20.26 20.48 19.53
CA ASN A 158 -20.72 20.11 20.87
C ASN A 158 -19.78 19.07 21.50
N TYR A 159 -19.39 18.04 20.74
CA TYR A 159 -18.44 17.04 21.21
C TYR A 159 -17.09 17.65 21.64
N LEU A 160 -16.52 18.56 20.83
CA LEU A 160 -15.21 19.18 21.12
C LEU A 160 -15.25 20.10 22.35
N GLU A 161 -16.38 20.74 22.62
CA GLU A 161 -16.59 21.55 23.84
C GLU A 161 -16.74 20.66 25.08
N GLU A 162 -17.42 19.51 24.96
CA GLU A 162 -17.58 18.53 26.05
C GLU A 162 -16.30 17.74 26.34
N HIS A 163 -15.45 17.54 25.32
CA HIS A 163 -14.24 16.70 25.36
C HIS A 163 -12.98 17.51 24.99
N PRO A 164 -12.58 18.52 25.79
CA PRO A 164 -11.49 19.42 25.44
C PRO A 164 -10.11 18.74 25.43
N LYS A 165 -9.93 17.64 26.17
CA LYS A 165 -8.67 16.88 26.17
C LYS A 165 -8.47 16.17 24.85
N GLU A 166 -9.48 15.44 24.40
CA GLU A 166 -9.54 14.71 23.13
C GLU A 166 -9.42 15.69 21.96
N ALA A 167 -10.16 16.81 22.01
CA ALA A 167 -10.08 17.87 21.02
C ALA A 167 -8.66 18.42 20.86
N LYS A 168 -7.95 18.66 21.97
CA LYS A 168 -6.56 19.11 21.94
C LYS A 168 -5.64 18.09 21.30
N VAL A 169 -5.77 16.80 21.63
CA VAL A 169 -4.95 15.72 21.05
C VAL A 169 -5.17 15.62 19.53
N ILE A 170 -6.42 15.70 19.07
CA ILE A 170 -6.75 15.71 17.63
C ILE A 170 -6.05 16.89 16.94
N VAL A 171 -6.15 18.10 17.49
CA VAL A 171 -5.53 19.29 16.89
C VAL A 171 -4.01 19.20 16.89
N GLU A 172 -3.38 18.65 17.93
CA GLU A 172 -1.93 18.42 17.97
C GLU A 172 -1.49 17.45 16.86
N LYS A 173 -2.25 16.37 16.61
CA LYS A 173 -2.02 15.46 15.49
C LYS A 173 -2.12 16.17 14.14
N VAL A 174 -3.11 17.04 13.94
CA VAL A 174 -3.25 17.85 12.72
C VAL A 174 -2.03 18.77 12.52
N VAL A 175 -1.53 19.39 13.59
CA VAL A 175 -0.32 20.22 13.53
C VAL A 175 0.90 19.41 13.13
N LEU A 176 1.08 18.21 13.70
CA LEU A 176 2.15 17.29 13.31
C LEU A 176 2.04 16.86 11.84
N ALA A 177 0.84 16.54 11.36
CA ALA A 177 0.57 16.20 9.97
C ALA A 177 0.94 17.35 9.02
N ALA A 178 0.58 18.58 9.37
CA ALA A 178 0.94 19.77 8.58
C ALA A 178 2.46 19.98 8.52
N GLN A 179 3.16 19.85 9.65
CA GLN A 179 4.63 19.95 9.69
C GLN A 179 5.29 18.84 8.86
N ALA A 180 4.80 17.61 8.97
CA ALA A 180 5.27 16.47 8.18
C ALA A 180 5.05 16.69 6.67
N ARG A 181 3.89 17.23 6.27
CA ARG A 181 3.60 17.59 4.88
C ARG A 181 4.55 18.64 4.33
N HIS A 182 4.80 19.71 5.08
CA HIS A 182 5.76 20.75 4.66
C HIS A 182 7.20 20.21 4.61
N ALA A 183 7.60 19.36 5.54
CA ALA A 183 8.89 18.67 5.51
C ALA A 183 8.99 17.73 4.28
N ALA A 184 7.93 16.99 3.96
CA ALA A 184 7.86 16.13 2.78
C ALA A 184 7.89 16.94 1.47
N LEU A 185 7.19 18.08 1.40
CA LEU A 185 7.26 19.00 0.26
C LEU A 185 8.67 19.56 0.09
N ALA A 186 9.33 19.97 1.18
CA ALA A 186 10.72 20.43 1.14
C ALA A 186 11.69 19.31 0.72
N ALA A 187 11.47 18.06 1.17
CA ALA A 187 12.24 16.89 0.77
C ALA A 187 12.03 16.57 -0.72
N ARG A 188 10.76 16.54 -1.18
CA ARG A 188 10.40 16.38 -2.61
C ARG A 188 11.02 17.48 -3.45
N GLN A 189 10.94 18.73 -3.02
CA GLN A 189 11.59 19.86 -3.69
C GLN A 189 13.11 19.71 -3.69
N LYS A 190 13.74 19.15 -2.66
CA LYS A 190 15.17 18.82 -2.69
C LYS A 190 15.48 17.71 -3.68
N VAL A 191 14.63 16.68 -3.81
CA VAL A 191 14.76 15.61 -4.82
C VAL A 191 14.59 16.17 -6.23
N LEU A 192 13.63 17.08 -6.44
CA LEU A 192 13.34 17.75 -7.70
C LEU A 192 14.35 18.86 -8.06
N ARG A 193 14.83 19.66 -7.10
CA ARG A 193 15.86 20.72 -7.29
C ARG A 193 17.29 20.17 -7.35
N LYS A 194 17.54 18.97 -6.82
CA LYS A 194 18.69 18.14 -7.23
C LYS A 194 18.48 17.52 -8.62
N SER A 195 17.58 18.06 -9.43
CA SER A 195 17.69 18.07 -10.88
C SER A 195 18.50 19.32 -11.26
N PRO A 196 19.84 19.23 -11.34
CA PRO A 196 20.60 20.30 -11.97
C PRO A 196 20.15 20.36 -13.44
N LEU A 197 20.09 21.57 -13.98
CA LEU A 197 19.81 21.87 -15.39
C LEU A 197 20.14 20.70 -16.35
N PHE A 198 19.13 20.21 -17.09
CA PHE A 198 19.31 19.53 -18.38
C PHE A 198 20.34 18.37 -18.47
N GLY A 199 20.65 17.70 -17.36
CA GLY A 199 21.62 16.60 -17.29
C GLY A 199 21.11 15.46 -16.42
N ALA A 200 20.19 14.66 -16.97
CA ALA A 200 19.61 13.49 -16.32
C ALA A 200 20.68 12.42 -16.01
N GLY A 201 21.05 12.29 -14.73
CA GLY A 201 21.68 11.08 -14.24
C GLY A 201 20.58 10.11 -13.80
N LEU A 202 20.41 9.00 -14.53
CA LEU A 202 19.76 7.81 -13.98
C LEU A 202 20.48 7.42 -12.67
N PRO A 203 19.81 6.71 -11.73
CA PRO A 203 20.49 6.24 -10.52
C PRO A 203 21.82 5.58 -10.88
N GLY A 204 22.91 5.92 -10.18
CA GLY A 204 24.26 5.45 -10.56
C GLY A 204 24.42 3.92 -10.58
N LYS A 205 23.51 3.20 -9.91
CA LYS A 205 23.44 1.73 -9.89
C LYS A 205 22.54 1.15 -11.00
N LEU A 206 21.65 1.95 -11.59
CA LEU A 206 20.75 1.49 -12.64
C LEU A 206 21.56 1.18 -13.89
N THR A 207 21.39 -0.03 -14.41
CA THR A 207 21.82 -0.36 -15.76
C THR A 207 20.59 -0.33 -16.67
N ASP A 208 20.45 0.72 -17.49
CA ASP A 208 19.27 0.93 -18.36
C ASP A 208 19.33 0.07 -19.64
N CYS A 209 18.18 -0.05 -20.32
CA CYS A 209 18.05 -0.66 -21.65
C CYS A 209 18.14 0.40 -22.76
N SER A 210 18.35 -0.03 -24.01
CA SER A 210 18.44 0.90 -25.14
C SER A 210 17.08 1.31 -25.73
N SER A 211 16.06 0.46 -25.61
CA SER A 211 14.69 0.77 -26.04
C SER A 211 14.10 1.92 -25.24
N ARG A 212 13.20 2.68 -25.89
CA ARG A 212 12.49 3.83 -25.30
C ARG A 212 10.97 3.61 -25.23
N THR A 213 10.48 2.50 -25.76
CA THR A 213 9.06 2.14 -25.72
C THR A 213 8.75 1.43 -24.40
N ALA A 214 8.04 2.08 -23.50
CA ALA A 214 7.79 1.57 -22.15
C ALA A 214 7.08 0.20 -22.13
N GLU A 215 6.21 -0.05 -23.12
CA GLU A 215 5.48 -1.32 -23.31
C GLU A 215 6.39 -2.53 -23.53
N ASP A 216 7.49 -2.33 -24.24
CA ASP A 216 8.47 -3.38 -24.54
C ASP A 216 9.51 -3.52 -23.41
N CYS A 217 9.71 -2.44 -22.65
CA CYS A 217 10.76 -2.34 -21.65
C CYS A 217 10.36 -2.98 -20.33
N GLU A 218 11.32 -3.67 -19.72
CA GLU A 218 11.19 -4.26 -18.40
C GLU A 218 12.38 -3.93 -17.50
N ILE A 219 12.14 -3.89 -16.19
CA ILE A 219 13.16 -3.63 -15.19
C ILE A 219 13.16 -4.74 -14.13
N PHE A 220 14.34 -5.30 -13.88
CA PHE A 220 14.58 -6.26 -12.81
C PHE A 220 15.11 -5.52 -11.57
N LEU A 221 14.36 -5.63 -10.47
CA LEU A 221 14.77 -5.18 -9.14
C LEU A 221 15.46 -6.36 -8.45
N VAL A 222 16.77 -6.25 -8.27
CA VAL A 222 17.61 -7.39 -7.86
C VAL A 222 18.17 -7.19 -6.46
N GLU A 223 18.19 -8.25 -5.67
CA GLU A 223 18.79 -8.27 -4.35
C GLU A 223 20.33 -8.23 -4.42
N GLY A 224 20.91 -7.12 -3.98
CA GLY A 224 22.36 -6.96 -3.86
C GLY A 224 23.12 -6.74 -5.17
N ASP A 225 24.36 -6.26 -5.02
CA ASP A 225 25.23 -5.99 -6.18
C ASP A 225 25.75 -7.27 -6.85
N SER A 226 25.82 -8.39 -6.11
CA SER A 226 26.31 -9.68 -6.63
C SER A 226 25.35 -10.25 -7.68
N ALA A 227 24.08 -10.49 -7.30
CA ALA A 227 23.06 -10.91 -8.25
C ALA A 227 22.80 -9.82 -9.31
N GLY A 228 22.91 -8.53 -8.95
CA GLY A 228 22.86 -7.43 -9.90
C GLY A 228 23.94 -7.49 -10.99
N GLY A 229 25.15 -7.94 -10.66
CA GLY A 229 26.24 -8.17 -11.60
C GLY A 229 25.94 -9.27 -12.60
N THR A 230 25.48 -10.43 -12.11
CA THR A 230 25.07 -11.57 -12.95
C THR A 230 23.88 -11.20 -13.84
N ALA A 231 22.85 -10.57 -13.28
CA ALA A 231 21.67 -10.11 -14.02
C ALA A 231 22.05 -9.10 -15.12
N LYS A 232 23.01 -8.20 -14.86
CA LYS A 232 23.50 -7.24 -15.85
C LYS A 232 24.14 -7.92 -17.07
N GLN A 233 24.81 -9.05 -16.88
CA GLN A 233 25.43 -9.85 -17.95
C GLN A 233 24.38 -10.72 -18.67
N ALA A 234 23.48 -11.33 -17.89
CA ALA A 234 22.42 -12.20 -18.39
C ALA A 234 21.38 -11.46 -19.25
N ARG A 235 21.13 -10.18 -19.00
CA ARG A 235 20.03 -9.45 -19.64
C ARG A 235 20.19 -9.25 -21.15
N ASP A 236 19.05 -9.13 -21.85
CA ASP A 236 18.98 -8.48 -23.14
C ASP A 236 19.00 -6.95 -22.97
N ARG A 237 20.12 -6.34 -23.34
CA ARG A 237 20.36 -4.89 -23.22
C ARG A 237 19.38 -4.05 -24.04
N ARG A 238 18.67 -4.64 -25.01
CA ARG A 238 17.68 -3.95 -25.83
C ARG A 238 16.49 -3.48 -25.01
N PHE A 239 15.92 -4.34 -24.16
CA PHE A 239 14.65 -4.05 -23.49
C PHE A 239 14.66 -4.33 -21.98
N GLN A 240 15.72 -4.94 -21.43
CA GLN A 240 15.81 -5.28 -20.01
C GLN A 240 16.76 -4.34 -19.26
N ALA A 241 16.24 -3.62 -18.27
CA ALA A 241 16.99 -2.85 -17.29
C ALA A 241 17.20 -3.63 -16.00
N VAL A 242 18.27 -3.32 -15.26
CA VAL A 242 18.60 -3.96 -13.98
C VAL A 242 18.89 -2.89 -12.94
N LEU A 243 18.20 -2.94 -11.81
CA LEU A 243 18.43 -2.08 -10.65
C LEU A 243 18.76 -2.93 -9.42
N PRO A 244 20.04 -3.00 -9.03
CA PRO A 244 20.46 -3.65 -7.79
C PRO A 244 20.05 -2.80 -6.57
N LEU A 245 19.44 -3.45 -5.59
CA LEU A 245 19.03 -2.85 -4.32
C LEU A 245 19.95 -3.35 -3.20
N ARG A 246 20.42 -2.44 -2.33
CA ARG A 246 21.32 -2.82 -1.23
C ARG A 246 20.60 -2.89 0.11
N GLY A 247 20.80 -4.00 0.81
CA GLY A 247 20.23 -4.23 2.12
C GLY A 247 18.71 -4.35 2.09
N LYS A 248 18.10 -4.40 3.27
CA LYS A 248 16.64 -4.47 3.42
C LYS A 248 16.04 -3.10 3.10
N ILE A 249 15.02 -3.10 2.25
CA ILE A 249 14.27 -1.89 1.89
C ILE A 249 13.58 -1.33 3.13
N LEU A 250 13.53 0.00 3.24
CA LEU A 250 12.84 0.67 4.34
C LEU A 250 11.36 0.24 4.33
N ASN A 251 10.86 -0.23 5.46
CA ASN A 251 9.44 -0.51 5.62
C ASN A 251 8.66 0.82 5.59
N VAL A 252 7.98 1.06 4.46
CA VAL A 252 7.22 2.30 4.25
C VAL A 252 5.90 2.35 4.99
N GLU A 253 5.45 1.23 5.57
CA GLU A 253 4.25 1.18 6.42
C GLU A 253 4.49 1.92 7.75
N LYS A 254 5.67 1.70 8.34
CA LYS A 254 6.07 2.33 9.61
C LYS A 254 6.72 3.70 9.44
N ALA A 255 7.30 3.95 8.27
CA ALA A 255 8.13 5.13 8.08
C ALA A 255 7.28 6.36 7.75
N MET A 256 7.60 7.48 8.40
CA MET A 256 7.05 8.78 8.03
C MET A 256 7.52 9.22 6.63
N ASP A 257 6.69 9.99 5.93
CA ASP A 257 6.94 10.47 4.56
C ASP A 257 8.33 11.09 4.34
N HIS A 258 8.81 11.93 5.27
CA HIS A 258 10.13 12.57 5.13
C HIS A 258 11.27 11.54 5.09
N ARG A 259 11.22 10.50 5.94
CA ARG A 259 12.24 9.43 5.97
C ARG A 259 12.20 8.58 4.70
N ILE A 260 11.01 8.39 4.14
CA ILE A 260 10.83 7.65 2.89
C ILE A 260 11.50 8.40 1.73
N PHE A 261 11.27 9.71 1.60
CA PHE A 261 11.87 10.52 0.54
C PHE A 261 13.36 10.80 0.74
N ASP A 262 13.86 10.76 1.98
CA ASP A 262 15.29 10.84 2.27
C ASP A 262 16.03 9.51 2.02
N ASN A 263 15.30 8.39 1.88
CA ASN A 263 15.88 7.09 1.61
C ASN A 263 16.38 6.99 0.16
N GLN A 264 17.64 6.60 0.01
CA GLN A 264 18.31 6.53 -1.30
C GLN A 264 17.78 5.42 -2.20
N GLU A 265 17.42 4.24 -1.65
CA GLU A 265 16.92 3.12 -2.44
C GLU A 265 15.51 3.43 -2.95
N ILE A 266 14.64 3.99 -2.10
CA ILE A 266 13.31 4.46 -2.51
C ILE A 266 13.40 5.58 -3.56
N THR A 267 14.26 6.57 -3.34
CA THR A 267 14.49 7.64 -4.32
C THR A 267 15.02 7.09 -5.65
N SER A 268 15.85 6.05 -5.60
CA SER A 268 16.37 5.38 -6.79
C SER A 268 15.27 4.64 -7.55
N LEU A 269 14.32 4.00 -6.86
CA LEU A 269 13.14 3.38 -7.47
C LEU A 269 12.26 4.40 -8.21
N PHE A 270 11.90 5.51 -7.56
CA PHE A 270 11.13 6.58 -8.21
C PHE A 270 11.83 7.11 -9.47
N ARG A 271 13.13 7.35 -9.39
CA ARG A 271 13.94 7.85 -10.51
C ARG A 271 14.09 6.84 -11.63
N ALA A 272 14.34 5.58 -11.33
CA ALA A 272 14.48 4.52 -12.33
C ALA A 272 13.17 4.34 -13.11
N LEU A 273 12.05 4.23 -12.39
CA LEU A 273 10.72 4.07 -13.00
C LEU A 273 10.21 5.35 -13.68
N ARG A 274 10.86 6.51 -13.44
CA ARG A 274 10.42 7.84 -13.90
C ARG A 274 9.04 8.23 -13.40
N VAL A 275 8.71 7.80 -12.18
CA VAL A 275 7.48 8.16 -11.49
C VAL A 275 7.73 9.42 -10.68
N SER A 276 6.91 10.45 -10.90
CA SER A 276 6.87 11.64 -10.05
C SER A 276 5.69 11.55 -9.08
N ILE A 277 5.69 12.41 -8.07
CA ILE A 277 4.58 12.50 -7.12
C ILE A 277 3.86 13.83 -7.36
N GLY A 278 2.54 13.75 -7.44
CA GLY A 278 1.64 14.83 -7.82
C GLY A 278 1.06 14.61 -9.23
N THR A 279 -0.25 14.52 -9.29
CA THR A 279 -1.06 14.72 -10.51
C THR A 279 -1.70 16.11 -10.45
N GLU A 280 -2.39 16.52 -11.53
CA GLU A 280 -3.15 17.78 -11.54
C GLU A 280 -4.25 17.78 -10.46
N ASP A 281 -4.82 16.61 -10.16
CA ASP A 281 -5.93 16.44 -9.21
C ASP A 281 -5.50 16.08 -7.79
N ASP A 282 -4.36 15.42 -7.60
CA ASP A 282 -3.86 14.97 -6.29
C ASP A 282 -2.34 15.19 -6.14
N PRO A 283 -1.90 16.13 -5.29
CA PRO A 283 -0.48 16.42 -5.05
C PRO A 283 0.29 15.29 -4.33
N LYS A 284 -0.40 14.25 -3.85
CA LYS A 284 0.17 13.07 -3.20
C LYS A 284 0.14 11.81 -4.09
N ALA A 285 -0.65 11.79 -5.15
CA ALA A 285 -0.76 10.63 -6.04
C ALA A 285 0.52 10.38 -6.87
N PRO A 286 0.87 9.12 -7.16
CA PRO A 286 1.94 8.79 -8.09
C PRO A 286 1.52 9.10 -9.53
N ASN A 287 2.34 9.85 -10.25
CA ASN A 287 2.13 10.16 -11.66
C ASN A 287 2.95 9.20 -12.54
N LEU A 288 2.23 8.33 -13.25
CA LEU A 288 2.78 7.27 -14.11
C LEU A 288 2.85 7.67 -15.59
N SER A 289 2.50 8.90 -15.97
CA SER A 289 2.46 9.35 -17.39
C SER A 289 3.78 9.19 -18.13
N LYS A 290 4.92 9.17 -17.43
CA LYS A 290 6.27 9.01 -17.97
C LYS A 290 6.93 7.70 -17.57
N LEU A 291 6.16 6.72 -17.12
CA LEU A 291 6.66 5.41 -16.68
C LEU A 291 7.57 4.80 -17.74
N ALA A 292 8.77 4.38 -17.33
CA ALA A 292 9.79 3.88 -18.26
C ALA A 292 9.65 2.40 -18.64
N TYR A 293 8.96 1.60 -17.81
CA TYR A 293 8.87 0.15 -17.94
C TYR A 293 7.47 -0.33 -17.58
N HIS A 294 6.79 -1.04 -18.47
CA HIS A 294 5.47 -1.65 -18.20
C HIS A 294 5.58 -3.05 -17.56
N LYS A 295 6.81 -3.54 -17.35
CA LYS A 295 7.07 -4.73 -16.53
C LYS A 295 8.13 -4.42 -15.49
N VAL A 296 7.70 -4.33 -14.25
CA VAL A 296 8.55 -4.22 -13.06
C VAL A 296 8.62 -5.58 -12.40
N ILE A 297 9.79 -6.20 -12.44
CA ILE A 297 10.00 -7.58 -12.01
C ILE A 297 10.86 -7.58 -10.75
N ILE A 298 10.29 -8.02 -9.63
CA ILE A 298 11.05 -8.27 -8.40
C ILE A 298 11.74 -9.62 -8.54
N MET A 299 13.07 -9.63 -8.46
CA MET A 299 13.90 -10.81 -8.59
C MET A 299 14.83 -10.92 -7.38
N THR A 300 14.35 -11.64 -6.36
CA THR A 300 15.03 -11.86 -5.07
C THR A 300 15.43 -13.32 -4.94
N ASP A 301 16.30 -13.62 -3.96
CA ASP A 301 16.73 -14.98 -3.70
C ASP A 301 15.57 -15.85 -3.15
N ALA A 302 15.67 -17.16 -3.37
CA ALA A 302 14.65 -18.15 -2.95
C ALA A 302 14.86 -18.58 -1.48
N ASP A 303 15.10 -17.61 -0.61
CA ASP A 303 15.32 -17.78 0.81
C ASP A 303 14.42 -16.86 1.66
N VAL A 304 14.65 -16.87 2.98
CA VAL A 304 13.84 -16.08 3.93
C VAL A 304 14.07 -14.58 3.80
N ASP A 305 15.28 -14.15 3.41
CA ASP A 305 15.62 -12.73 3.27
C ASP A 305 15.07 -12.17 1.97
N GLY A 306 15.13 -12.93 0.88
CA GLY A 306 14.52 -12.58 -0.40
C GLY A 306 13.00 -12.48 -0.31
N ALA A 307 12.34 -13.39 0.41
CA ALA A 307 10.90 -13.30 0.69
C ALA A 307 10.53 -12.03 1.48
N HIS A 308 11.38 -11.64 2.44
CA HIS A 308 11.19 -10.41 3.21
C HIS A 308 11.37 -9.16 2.33
N ILE A 309 12.40 -9.11 1.46
CA ILE A 309 12.61 -8.00 0.53
C ILE A 309 11.47 -7.89 -0.46
N ALA A 310 10.99 -9.01 -1.00
CA ALA A 310 9.82 -9.03 -1.87
C ALA A 310 8.58 -8.46 -1.17
N THR A 311 8.37 -8.81 0.11
CA THR A 311 7.27 -8.27 0.92
C THR A 311 7.39 -6.76 1.13
N LEU A 312 8.60 -6.25 1.43
CA LEU A 312 8.85 -4.82 1.57
C LEU A 312 8.62 -4.05 0.27
N LEU A 313 9.05 -4.61 -0.87
CA LEU A 313 8.82 -4.01 -2.18
C LEU A 313 7.34 -4.02 -2.56
N MET A 314 6.63 -5.13 -2.33
CA MET A 314 5.17 -5.20 -2.56
C MET A 314 4.42 -4.18 -1.69
N THR A 315 4.82 -4.03 -0.42
CA THR A 315 4.27 -3.00 0.48
C THR A 315 4.53 -1.60 -0.08
N PHE A 316 5.75 -1.33 -0.56
CA PHE A 316 6.09 -0.07 -1.21
C PHE A 316 5.20 0.22 -2.43
N PHE A 317 5.08 -0.72 -3.36
CA PHE A 317 4.25 -0.54 -4.54
C PHE A 317 2.78 -0.37 -4.16
N PHE A 318 2.25 -1.14 -3.21
CA PHE A 318 0.86 -1.02 -2.77
C PHE A 318 0.54 0.33 -2.11
N ARG A 319 1.45 0.85 -1.27
CA ARG A 319 1.27 2.11 -0.54
C ARG A 319 1.58 3.35 -1.36
N ARG A 320 2.55 3.28 -2.28
CA ARG A 320 3.08 4.49 -2.97
C ARG A 320 2.89 4.49 -4.48
N MET A 321 2.61 3.35 -5.10
CA MET A 321 2.45 3.19 -6.54
C MET A 321 1.31 2.23 -6.88
N ARG A 322 0.21 2.26 -6.12
CA ARG A 322 -0.93 1.34 -6.31
C ARG A 322 -1.40 1.24 -7.76
N PRO A 323 -1.53 2.34 -8.53
CA PRO A 323 -2.01 2.24 -9.90
C PRO A 323 -1.07 1.44 -10.83
N LEU A 324 0.22 1.30 -10.49
CA LEU A 324 1.14 0.43 -11.22
C LEU A 324 0.74 -1.05 -11.09
N ILE A 325 0.27 -1.47 -9.90
CA ILE A 325 -0.22 -2.82 -9.67
C ILE A 325 -1.57 -3.01 -10.36
N GLU A 326 -2.46 -2.02 -10.30
CA GLU A 326 -3.79 -2.05 -10.93
C GLU A 326 -3.69 -2.14 -12.46
N GLN A 327 -2.69 -1.49 -13.06
CA GLN A 327 -2.34 -1.62 -14.49
C GLN A 327 -1.70 -2.97 -14.83
N GLY A 328 -1.39 -3.80 -13.84
CA GLY A 328 -0.82 -5.13 -14.03
C GLY A 328 0.68 -5.12 -14.38
N TYR A 329 1.42 -4.09 -13.97
CA TYR A 329 2.82 -3.94 -14.32
C TYR A 329 3.81 -4.55 -13.31
N LEU A 330 3.35 -5.03 -12.15
CA LEU A 330 4.22 -5.62 -11.12
C LEU A 330 4.24 -7.16 -11.19
N TYR A 331 5.44 -7.74 -11.16
CA TYR A 331 5.67 -9.18 -11.28
C TYR A 331 6.71 -9.67 -10.26
N LEU A 332 6.60 -10.93 -9.85
CA LEU A 332 7.64 -11.67 -9.13
C LEU A 332 8.29 -12.68 -10.08
N ALA A 333 9.62 -12.69 -10.15
CA ALA A 333 10.36 -13.74 -10.83
C ALA A 333 10.31 -15.04 -10.03
N SER A 334 10.28 -16.18 -10.72
CA SER A 334 10.36 -17.51 -10.10
C SER A 334 11.58 -18.26 -10.64
N PRO A 335 12.78 -18.03 -10.08
CA PRO A 335 13.97 -18.78 -10.45
C PRO A 335 13.84 -20.27 -10.04
N PRO A 336 14.57 -21.18 -10.71
CA PRO A 336 14.58 -22.59 -10.33
C PRO A 336 15.27 -22.81 -8.98
N LEU A 337 14.80 -23.80 -8.23
CA LEU A 337 15.38 -24.18 -6.93
C LEU A 337 16.51 -25.19 -7.06
N TYR A 338 16.48 -26.00 -8.11
CA TYR A 338 17.42 -27.09 -8.32
C TYR A 338 17.92 -27.17 -9.77
N LYS A 339 19.13 -27.70 -9.92
CA LYS A 339 19.69 -28.20 -11.17
C LYS A 339 19.96 -29.69 -11.01
N CYS A 340 19.27 -30.51 -11.80
CA CYS A 340 19.47 -31.95 -11.82
C CYS A 340 20.36 -32.32 -13.01
N LYS A 341 21.38 -33.15 -12.79
CA LYS A 341 22.31 -33.59 -13.83
C LYS A 341 22.62 -35.08 -13.73
N MET A 342 22.47 -35.76 -14.86
CA MET A 342 22.87 -37.17 -15.05
C MET A 342 23.57 -37.34 -16.39
N GLY A 343 24.90 -37.51 -16.36
CA GLY A 343 25.71 -37.63 -17.57
C GLY A 343 25.60 -36.39 -18.47
N LYS A 344 24.95 -36.55 -19.63
CA LYS A 344 24.68 -35.47 -20.59
C LYS A 344 23.32 -34.80 -20.41
N ASN A 345 22.42 -35.38 -19.60
CA ASN A 345 21.09 -34.82 -19.37
C ASN A 345 21.15 -33.83 -18.20
N GLU A 346 20.65 -32.62 -18.41
CA GLU A 346 20.47 -31.61 -17.37
C GLU A 346 19.10 -30.95 -17.49
N GLU A 347 18.44 -30.73 -16.35
CA GLU A 347 17.15 -30.04 -16.28
C GLU A 347 17.10 -29.15 -15.03
N TYR A 348 16.50 -27.96 -15.15
CA TYR A 348 16.21 -27.06 -14.03
C TYR A 348 14.84 -27.41 -13.43
N CYS A 349 14.76 -27.44 -12.10
CA CYS A 349 13.56 -27.82 -11.36
C CYS A 349 13.17 -26.72 -10.36
N TRP A 350 11.87 -26.41 -10.29
CA TRP A 350 11.25 -25.42 -9.42
C TRP A 350 10.63 -26.02 -8.15
N ASN A 351 10.47 -27.34 -8.09
CA ASN A 351 9.91 -28.04 -6.94
C ASN A 351 10.47 -29.46 -6.83
N ASP A 352 10.28 -30.07 -5.66
CA ASP A 352 10.78 -31.40 -5.36
C ASP A 352 10.14 -32.47 -6.25
N MET A 353 8.89 -32.29 -6.67
CA MET A 353 8.21 -33.22 -7.57
C MET A 353 8.94 -33.31 -8.93
N GLN A 354 9.40 -32.18 -9.49
CA GLN A 354 10.18 -32.16 -10.72
C GLN A 354 11.54 -32.85 -10.53
N VAL A 355 12.18 -32.69 -9.37
CA VAL A 355 13.40 -33.43 -9.03
C VAL A 355 13.15 -34.94 -9.03
N GLN A 356 12.07 -35.39 -8.38
CA GLN A 356 11.71 -36.81 -8.35
C GLN A 356 11.39 -37.35 -9.76
N GLN A 357 10.72 -36.57 -10.61
CA GLN A 357 10.45 -36.94 -12.00
C GLN A 357 11.74 -37.09 -12.81
N PHE A 358 12.71 -36.21 -12.61
CA PHE A 358 14.03 -36.33 -13.25
C PHE A 358 14.75 -37.60 -12.80
N ILE A 359 14.78 -37.85 -11.48
CA ILE A 359 15.40 -39.05 -10.90
C ILE A 359 14.72 -40.32 -11.43
N ALA A 360 13.40 -40.34 -11.53
CA ALA A 360 12.66 -41.48 -12.08
C ALA A 360 12.96 -41.75 -13.56
N ARG A 361 13.22 -40.70 -14.36
CA ARG A 361 13.53 -40.82 -15.80
C ARG A 361 14.98 -41.23 -16.07
N PHE A 362 15.93 -40.73 -15.28
CA PHE A 362 17.36 -40.84 -15.59
C PHE A 362 18.17 -41.66 -14.58
N GLY A 363 17.58 -42.02 -13.44
CA GLY A 363 18.14 -42.93 -12.44
C GLY A 363 18.59 -42.25 -11.13
N GLU A 364 18.78 -43.06 -10.09
CA GLU A 364 19.05 -42.62 -8.71
C GLU A 364 20.43 -41.97 -8.50
N ARG A 365 21.41 -42.18 -9.39
CA ARG A 365 22.74 -41.55 -9.30
C ARG A 365 22.76 -40.08 -9.77
N THR A 366 21.62 -39.39 -9.74
CA THR A 366 21.48 -38.01 -10.22
C THR A 366 22.20 -37.06 -9.29
N ASN A 367 23.00 -36.15 -9.85
CA ASN A 367 23.55 -35.03 -9.08
C ASN A 367 22.50 -33.92 -9.01
N VAL A 368 22.02 -33.61 -7.80
CA VAL A 368 21.05 -32.54 -7.55
C VAL A 368 21.78 -31.39 -6.85
N GLN A 369 21.95 -30.29 -7.56
CA GLN A 369 22.45 -29.03 -7.00
C GLN A 369 21.26 -28.17 -6.61
N ARG A 370 21.21 -27.70 -5.36
CA ARG A 370 20.23 -26.72 -4.90
C ARG A 370 20.83 -25.32 -4.95
N TYR A 371 20.14 -24.39 -5.59
CA TYR A 371 20.52 -22.98 -5.56
C TYR A 371 20.08 -22.34 -4.24
N LYS A 372 20.99 -21.62 -3.58
CA LYS A 372 20.65 -20.84 -2.37
C LYS A 372 20.39 -19.37 -2.67
N GLY A 373 20.99 -18.85 -3.72
CA GLY A 373 20.79 -17.47 -4.17
C GLY A 373 21.09 -17.31 -5.65
N LEU A 374 20.60 -16.22 -6.22
CA LEU A 374 20.75 -15.89 -7.64
C LEU A 374 22.21 -15.69 -8.05
N GLY A 375 23.08 -15.31 -7.10
CA GLY A 375 24.52 -15.16 -7.34
C GLY A 375 25.27 -16.48 -7.58
N GLU A 376 24.67 -17.63 -7.26
CA GLU A 376 25.26 -18.96 -7.53
C GLU A 376 25.03 -19.43 -8.98
N MET A 377 24.11 -18.78 -9.70
CA MET A 377 23.81 -19.09 -11.10
C MET A 377 24.79 -18.38 -12.02
N SER A 378 25.16 -19.02 -13.13
CA SER A 378 25.86 -18.29 -14.20
C SER A 378 24.93 -17.31 -14.92
N ASP A 379 25.49 -16.38 -15.68
CA ASP A 379 24.72 -15.43 -16.50
C ASP A 379 23.88 -16.14 -17.58
N GLU A 380 24.37 -17.24 -18.14
CA GLU A 380 23.63 -18.08 -19.08
C GLU A 380 22.48 -18.84 -18.41
N GLU A 381 22.70 -19.39 -17.22
CA GLU A 381 21.65 -20.05 -16.43
C GLU A 381 20.53 -19.06 -16.07
N LEU A 382 20.90 -17.87 -15.59
CA LEU A 382 19.94 -16.83 -15.22
C LEU A 382 19.15 -16.32 -16.44
N ARG A 383 19.82 -16.17 -17.58
CA ARG A 383 19.18 -15.80 -18.85
C ARG A 383 18.16 -16.83 -19.29
N THR A 384 18.54 -18.10 -19.32
CA THR A 384 17.71 -19.18 -19.89
C THR A 384 16.54 -19.56 -18.99
N THR A 385 16.69 -19.43 -17.67
CA THR A 385 15.67 -19.91 -16.72
C THR A 385 14.72 -18.82 -16.23
N THR A 386 15.22 -17.59 -16.04
CA THR A 386 14.51 -16.58 -15.23
C THR A 386 14.31 -15.26 -15.96
N MET A 387 15.30 -14.77 -16.70
CA MET A 387 15.21 -13.46 -17.38
C MET A 387 14.65 -13.56 -18.80
N GLY A 388 14.97 -14.63 -19.52
CA GLY A 388 14.59 -14.85 -20.92
C GLY A 388 13.08 -15.02 -21.09
N PRO A 389 12.42 -14.26 -21.98
CA PRO A 389 10.96 -14.34 -22.18
C PRO A 389 10.44 -15.73 -22.57
N GLU A 390 11.25 -16.57 -23.21
CA GLU A 390 10.84 -17.86 -23.77
C GLU A 390 10.53 -18.94 -22.73
N HIS A 391 11.25 -18.94 -21.61
CA HIS A 391 11.20 -20.02 -20.62
C HIS A 391 10.93 -19.56 -19.19
N ARG A 392 10.92 -18.24 -18.95
CA ARG A 392 10.70 -17.71 -17.61
C ARG A 392 9.27 -17.90 -17.12
N ILE A 393 9.15 -17.99 -15.79
CA ILE A 393 7.88 -17.97 -15.08
C ILE A 393 7.82 -16.68 -14.27
N LEU A 394 6.85 -15.82 -14.58
CA LEU A 394 6.56 -14.60 -13.84
C LEU A 394 5.19 -14.71 -13.18
N LYS A 395 5.11 -14.36 -11.89
CA LYS A 395 3.84 -14.24 -11.16
C LYS A 395 3.40 -12.79 -11.20
N GLN A 396 2.32 -12.49 -11.92
CA GLN A 396 1.75 -11.14 -11.95
C GLN A 396 1.04 -10.84 -10.63
N VAL A 397 1.38 -9.72 -10.01
CA VAL A 397 0.73 -9.26 -8.77
C VAL A 397 -0.57 -8.53 -9.14
N ARG A 398 -1.66 -8.87 -8.46
CA ARG A 398 -2.98 -8.25 -8.66
C ARG A 398 -3.61 -7.93 -7.31
N ILE A 399 -4.42 -6.88 -7.28
CA ILE A 399 -5.23 -6.50 -6.11
C ILE A 399 -6.65 -6.98 -6.38
N SER A 400 -7.09 -8.02 -5.66
CA SER A 400 -8.46 -8.53 -5.76
C SER A 400 -9.42 -7.75 -4.86
N ASP A 401 -8.97 -7.39 -3.67
CA ASP A 401 -9.71 -6.59 -2.69
C ASP A 401 -8.72 -5.63 -2.03
N ALA A 402 -8.92 -4.33 -2.29
CA ALA A 402 -8.05 -3.29 -1.78
C ALA A 402 -8.17 -3.11 -0.26
N ALA A 403 -9.36 -3.33 0.31
CA ALA A 403 -9.60 -3.18 1.75
C ALA A 403 -8.97 -4.36 2.52
N GLU A 404 -9.12 -5.57 2.01
CA GLU A 404 -8.47 -6.74 2.60
C GLU A 404 -6.95 -6.64 2.51
N ALA A 405 -6.42 -6.27 1.34
CA ALA A 405 -4.98 -6.05 1.16
C ALA A 405 -4.45 -4.98 2.12
N ASP A 406 -5.19 -3.89 2.31
CA ASP A 406 -4.85 -2.83 3.27
C ASP A 406 -4.76 -3.36 4.71
N ARG A 407 -5.75 -4.15 5.12
CA ARG A 407 -5.77 -4.80 6.45
C ARG A 407 -4.56 -5.70 6.63
N VAL A 408 -4.27 -6.55 5.64
CA VAL A 408 -3.15 -7.51 5.69
C VAL A 408 -1.80 -6.79 5.75
N PHE A 409 -1.58 -5.77 4.92
CA PHE A 409 -0.34 -4.99 4.98
C PHE A 409 -0.21 -4.25 6.31
N SER A 410 -1.29 -3.65 6.82
CA SER A 410 -1.27 -2.96 8.11
C SER A 410 -0.91 -3.92 9.26
N MET A 411 -1.49 -5.12 9.29
CA MET A 411 -1.19 -6.15 10.29
C MET A 411 0.25 -6.68 10.19
N LEU A 412 0.69 -7.06 8.99
CA LEU A 412 2.00 -7.69 8.79
C LEU A 412 3.17 -6.70 8.83
N MET A 413 2.95 -5.46 8.40
CA MET A 413 4.01 -4.46 8.24
C MET A 413 3.89 -3.27 9.19
N GLY A 414 2.75 -3.08 9.86
CA GLY A 414 2.49 -1.97 10.79
C GLY A 414 3.18 -2.09 12.15
N GLU A 415 2.89 -1.20 13.08
CA GLU A 415 3.63 -1.14 14.36
C GLU A 415 3.23 -2.21 15.36
N ASP A 416 1.95 -2.63 15.35
CA ASP A 416 1.41 -3.58 16.31
C ASP A 416 1.99 -4.99 16.12
N VAL A 417 2.42 -5.57 17.25
CA VAL A 417 3.05 -6.88 17.33
C VAL A 417 2.01 -7.97 17.59
N ALA A 418 0.97 -7.69 18.38
CA ALA A 418 0.03 -8.72 18.82
C ALA A 418 -0.79 -9.32 17.64
N PRO A 419 -1.46 -8.52 16.78
CA PRO A 419 -2.21 -9.05 15.64
C PRO A 419 -1.32 -9.83 14.66
N ARG A 420 -0.08 -9.39 14.49
CA ARG A 420 0.90 -10.10 13.65
C ARG A 420 1.27 -11.45 14.24
N ARG A 421 1.52 -11.50 15.55
CA ARG A 421 1.85 -12.74 16.24
C ARG A 421 0.70 -13.73 16.11
N ASP A 422 -0.52 -13.31 16.39
CA ASP A 422 -1.72 -14.15 16.29
C ASP A 422 -1.90 -14.67 14.85
N PHE A 423 -1.67 -13.82 13.84
CA PHE A 423 -1.69 -14.25 12.45
C PHE A 423 -0.63 -15.29 12.14
N ILE A 424 0.60 -15.11 12.62
CA ILE A 424 1.68 -16.10 12.43
C ILE A 424 1.32 -17.42 13.11
N GLU A 425 0.82 -17.38 14.36
CA GLU A 425 0.42 -18.57 15.11
C GLU A 425 -0.73 -19.33 14.41
N ALA A 426 -1.71 -18.62 13.87
CA ALA A 426 -2.85 -19.22 13.17
C ALA A 426 -2.50 -19.82 11.80
N ASN A 427 -1.45 -19.32 11.13
CA ASN A 427 -1.10 -19.71 9.76
C ASN A 427 0.20 -20.54 9.66
N ALA A 428 1.01 -20.59 10.71
CA ALA A 428 2.23 -21.39 10.72
C ALA A 428 1.91 -22.86 10.97
N THR A 429 2.26 -23.72 10.03
CA THR A 429 2.05 -25.17 10.15
C THR A 429 3.06 -25.83 11.11
N TYR A 430 4.16 -25.15 11.45
CA TYR A 430 5.27 -25.67 12.29
C TYR A 430 6.01 -24.55 13.07
N ALA A 431 5.30 -23.61 13.71
CA ALA A 431 5.96 -22.65 14.60
C ALA A 431 5.90 -23.11 16.06
N THR A 432 6.95 -23.81 16.54
CA THR A 432 7.29 -23.79 17.96
C THR A 432 8.01 -22.49 18.23
N ILE A 433 7.33 -21.56 18.90
CA ILE A 433 7.93 -20.31 19.37
C ILE A 433 8.81 -20.65 20.57
N ASP A 434 10.08 -20.24 20.56
CA ASP A 434 10.89 -20.25 21.77
C ASP A 434 10.28 -19.28 22.79
N ALA A 435 9.91 -19.82 23.95
CA ALA A 435 9.18 -19.17 25.03
C ALA A 435 9.96 -18.03 25.71
#